data_AF-A0A8D0GJX6-F1
#
_entry.id   AF-A0A8D0GJX6-F1
#
_cell.length_a   1.000
_cell.length_b   1.000
_cell.length_c   1.000
_cell.angle_alpha   90.00
_cell.angle_beta   90.00
_cell.angle_gamma   90.00
#
_symmetry.space_group_name_H-M   'P 1'
#
loop_
_entity.id
_entity.type
_entity.pdbx_description
1 polymer ?
#
loop_
_entity_poly.entity_id
_entity_poly.type
_entity_poly.pdbx_seq_one_letter_code
_entity_poly.pdbx_strand_id
1 'polypeptide(L)'
;EFIGLWVSVQNLPQWEGHLVNLFARLATDNIGYIDWDPYVPKIFTRILRSLNLPVGSSQVLVPRFLTNAYDIGHAVTWVTAMLGGPSNLVQKHLSGLFKSIASFYHPSNNGRWLV
;
A
#
# COMPACT_ATOMS: atom_id res chain seq x y z
N GLU A 1 6.26 13.53 13.28
CA GLU A 1 4.88 14.10 13.36
C GLU A 1 3.98 13.62 12.23
N PHE A 2 4.32 13.84 10.95
CA PHE A 2 3.48 13.40 9.81
C PHE A 2 3.22 11.90 9.73
N ILE A 3 4.20 11.04 10.04
CA ILE A 3 3.97 9.58 10.08
C ILE A 3 2.99 9.21 11.19
N GLY A 4 2.99 9.91 12.32
CA GLY A 4 2.04 9.71 13.42
C GLY A 4 0.61 10.08 13.01
N LEU A 5 0.45 11.20 12.31
CA LEU A 5 -0.83 11.61 11.71
C LEU A 5 -1.32 10.57 10.67
N TRP A 6 -0.42 10.12 9.79
CA TRP A 6 -0.76 9.08 8.82
C TRP A 6 -1.18 7.80 9.54
N VAL A 7 -0.46 7.35 10.57
CA VAL A 7 -0.79 6.15 11.35
C VAL A 7 -2.13 6.28 12.09
N SER A 8 -2.49 7.45 12.62
CA SER A 8 -3.72 7.63 13.42
C SER A 8 -5.00 7.57 12.59
N VAL A 9 -4.93 7.91 11.30
CA VAL A 9 -6.08 7.95 10.38
C VAL A 9 -6.34 6.58 9.74
N GLN A 10 -7.61 6.16 9.59
CA GLN A 10 -7.95 4.81 9.07
C GLN A 10 -8.96 4.80 7.91
N ASN A 11 -9.50 5.97 7.56
CA ASN A 11 -10.58 6.14 6.59
C ASN A 11 -10.11 6.49 5.18
N LEU A 12 -8.81 6.39 4.87
CA LEU A 12 -8.25 6.67 3.54
C LEU A 12 -8.70 8.03 2.96
N PRO A 13 -8.55 9.15 3.70
CA PRO A 13 -8.95 10.44 3.18
C PRO A 13 -8.09 10.82 1.98
N GLN A 14 -8.64 11.62 1.07
CA GLN A 14 -7.99 11.95 -0.19
C GLN A 14 -6.60 12.60 -0.03
N TRP A 15 -6.39 13.37 1.04
CA TRP A 15 -5.09 14.00 1.32
C TRP A 15 -4.00 13.00 1.71
N GLU A 16 -4.35 11.78 2.10
CA GLU A 16 -3.40 10.74 2.50
C GLU A 16 -2.46 10.37 1.34
N GLY A 17 -2.94 10.44 0.10
CA GLY A 17 -2.12 10.21 -1.09
C GLY A 17 -0.97 11.21 -1.22
N HIS A 18 -1.14 12.45 -0.77
CA HIS A 18 -0.05 13.43 -0.73
C HIS A 18 1.02 13.06 0.29
N LEU A 19 0.62 12.52 1.45
CA LEU A 19 1.60 12.01 2.43
C LEU A 19 2.32 10.78 1.92
N VAL A 20 1.65 9.86 1.23
CA VAL A 20 2.31 8.70 0.61
C VAL A 20 3.34 9.14 -0.43
N ASN A 21 3.02 10.12 -1.27
CA ASN A 21 4.00 10.69 -2.21
C ASN A 21 5.21 11.30 -1.45
N LEU A 22 4.95 12.07 -0.39
CA LEU A 22 6.01 12.65 0.44
C LEU A 22 6.91 11.55 1.06
N PHE A 23 6.32 10.49 1.62
CA PHE A 23 7.07 9.39 2.21
C PHE A 23 7.82 8.56 1.17
N ALA A 24 7.26 8.36 -0.03
CA ALA A 24 7.94 7.68 -1.12
C ALA A 24 9.22 8.41 -1.52
N ARG A 25 9.16 9.74 -1.67
CA ARG A 25 10.32 10.58 -1.97
C ARG A 25 11.32 10.58 -0.82
N LEU A 26 10.84 10.78 0.41
CA LEU A 26 11.67 10.74 1.62
C LEU A 26 12.44 9.42 1.76
N ALA A 27 11.76 8.29 1.58
CA ALA A 27 12.38 6.96 1.65
C ALA A 27 13.43 6.78 0.56
N THR A 28 13.14 7.22 -0.66
CA THR A 28 14.05 7.11 -1.82
C THR A 28 15.31 7.94 -1.65
N ASP A 29 15.18 9.17 -1.14
CA ASP A 29 16.31 10.07 -0.95
C ASP A 29 17.16 9.72 0.29
N ASN A 30 16.64 8.87 1.20
CA ASN A 30 17.25 8.54 2.49
C ASN A 30 17.30 7.03 2.77
N ILE A 31 17.60 6.22 1.74
CA ILE A 31 17.68 4.76 1.85
C ILE A 31 18.70 4.37 2.93
N GLY A 32 18.27 3.53 3.88
CA GLY A 32 19.10 3.05 4.99
C GLY A 32 19.22 3.99 6.19
N TYR A 33 18.71 5.23 6.11
CA TYR A 33 18.76 6.18 7.22
C TYR A 33 17.52 6.18 8.11
N ILE A 34 16.38 5.76 7.57
CA ILE A 34 15.09 5.73 8.28
C ILE A 34 14.72 4.27 8.54
N ASP A 35 14.45 3.94 9.81
CA ASP A 35 13.87 2.65 10.18
C ASP A 35 12.36 2.64 9.88
N TRP A 36 12.00 1.94 8.81
CA TRP A 36 10.61 1.77 8.39
C TRP A 36 9.94 0.55 9.01
N ASP A 37 10.69 -0.38 9.62
CA ASP A 37 10.18 -1.69 10.06
C ASP A 37 8.93 -1.61 10.95
N PRO A 38 8.82 -0.67 11.91
CA PRO A 38 7.62 -0.54 12.73
C PRO A 38 6.35 -0.21 11.92
N TYR A 39 6.51 0.40 10.73
CA TYR A 39 5.43 0.87 9.89
C TYR A 39 5.10 -0.08 8.74
N VAL A 40 6.03 -0.98 8.37
CA VAL A 40 5.91 -1.92 7.24
C VAL A 40 4.56 -2.65 7.22
N PRO A 41 4.09 -3.30 8.32
CA PRO A 41 2.81 -4.00 8.29
C PRO A 41 1.64 -3.09 7.89
N LYS A 42 1.62 -1.85 8.39
CA LYS A 42 0.56 -0.88 8.12
C LYS A 42 0.62 -0.36 6.70
N ILE A 43 1.82 -0.12 6.17
CA ILE A 43 2.03 0.29 4.77
C ILE A 43 1.43 -0.75 3.82
N PHE A 44 1.81 -2.02 3.99
CA PHE A 44 1.31 -3.09 3.13
C PHE A 44 -0.19 -3.32 3.27
N THR A 45 -0.76 -3.25 4.48
CA THR A 45 -2.21 -3.34 4.66
C THR A 45 -2.94 -2.19 3.95
N ARG A 46 -2.41 -0.97 3.98
CA ARG A 46 -3.05 0.17 3.29
C ARG A 46 -2.89 0.10 1.78
N ILE A 47 -1.74 -0.36 1.27
CA ILE A 47 -1.56 -0.65 -0.17
C ILE A 47 -2.60 -1.67 -0.62
N LEU A 48 -2.74 -2.80 0.08
CA LEU A 48 -3.74 -3.82 -0.25
C LEU A 48 -5.17 -3.25 -0.25
N ARG A 49 -5.52 -2.43 0.74
CA ARG A 49 -6.82 -1.75 0.81
C ARG A 49 -7.02 -0.77 -0.36
N SER A 50 -5.97 -0.07 -0.80
CA SER A 50 -6.05 0.88 -1.90
C SER A 50 -6.34 0.22 -3.26
N LEU A 51 -6.05 -1.09 -3.40
CA LEU A 51 -6.38 -1.87 -4.60
C LEU A 51 -7.89 -2.13 -4.76
N ASN A 52 -8.71 -1.84 -3.74
CA ASN A 52 -10.17 -1.93 -3.78
C ASN A 52 -10.72 -3.28 -4.32
N LEU A 53 -10.01 -4.37 -3.99
CA LEU A 53 -10.34 -5.72 -4.43
C LEU A 53 -11.62 -6.22 -3.74
N PRO A 54 -12.56 -6.85 -4.48
CA PRO A 54 -13.74 -7.44 -3.88
C PRO A 54 -13.35 -8.67 -3.05
N VAL A 55 -13.71 -8.66 -1.76
CA VAL A 55 -13.46 -9.77 -0.84
C VAL A 55 -14.74 -10.12 -0.08
N GLY A 56 -15.03 -11.42 0.05
CA GLY A 56 -16.23 -11.93 0.71
C GLY A 56 -17.42 -12.15 -0.25
N SER A 57 -18.29 -13.09 0.10
CA SER A 57 -19.51 -13.38 -0.68
C SER A 57 -20.53 -12.26 -0.50
N SER A 58 -20.97 -11.65 -1.62
CA SER A 58 -22.10 -10.69 -1.69
C SER A 58 -22.01 -9.41 -0.84
N GLN A 59 -20.82 -9.04 -0.34
CA GLN A 59 -20.60 -7.77 0.35
C GLN A 59 -20.35 -6.66 -0.68
N VAL A 60 -21.41 -5.94 -1.07
CA VAL A 60 -21.28 -4.76 -1.94
C VAL A 60 -20.86 -3.57 -1.09
N LEU A 61 -19.56 -3.29 -1.04
CA LEU A 61 -19.05 -2.03 -0.53
C LEU A 61 -19.34 -0.94 -1.57
N VAL A 62 -20.35 -0.09 -1.29
CA VAL A 62 -20.52 1.18 -2.00
C VAL A 62 -19.43 2.13 -1.47
N PRO A 63 -18.42 2.50 -2.26
CA PRO A 63 -17.35 3.34 -1.76
C PRO A 63 -17.92 4.72 -1.41
N ARG A 64 -17.72 5.18 -0.17
CA ARG A 64 -18.00 6.59 0.20
C ARG A 64 -17.08 7.57 -0.53
N PHE A 65 -15.90 7.09 -0.94
CA PHE A 65 -14.91 7.83 -1.72
C PHE A 65 -14.54 6.99 -2.94
N LEU A 66 -14.71 7.57 -4.12
CA LEU A 66 -14.52 6.91 -5.42
C LEU A 66 -13.08 6.96 -5.92
N THR A 67 -12.13 7.38 -5.09
CA THR A 67 -10.81 7.78 -5.53
C THR A 67 -9.77 6.79 -5.05
N ASN A 68 -8.95 6.30 -5.97
CA ASN A 68 -7.66 5.64 -5.69
C ASN A 68 -6.90 6.48 -4.68
N ALA A 69 -7.00 6.13 -3.39
CA ALA A 69 -6.42 6.94 -2.32
C ALA A 69 -4.91 7.05 -2.49
N TYR A 70 -4.29 6.02 -3.09
CA TYR A 70 -2.89 5.98 -3.45
C TYR A 70 -2.71 5.84 -4.95
N ASP A 71 -1.81 6.65 -5.48
CA ASP A 71 -1.18 6.39 -6.77
C ASP A 71 -0.23 5.19 -6.63
N ILE A 72 -0.39 4.20 -7.51
CA ILE A 72 0.39 2.96 -7.47
C ILE A 72 1.90 3.23 -7.68
N GLY A 73 2.27 4.25 -8.45
CA GLY A 73 3.65 4.64 -8.69
C GLY A 73 4.36 5.11 -7.43
N HIS A 74 3.68 5.94 -6.61
CA HIS A 74 4.23 6.35 -5.31
C HIS A 74 4.32 5.16 -4.34
N ALA A 75 3.31 4.29 -4.31
CA ALA A 75 3.33 3.09 -3.46
C ALA A 75 4.48 2.15 -3.83
N VAL A 76 4.69 1.88 -5.12
CA VAL A 76 5.80 1.07 -5.62
C VAL A 76 7.14 1.70 -5.25
N THR A 77 7.31 3.01 -5.50
CA THR A 77 8.53 3.74 -5.16
C THR A 77 8.87 3.64 -3.68
N TRP A 78 7.86 3.81 -2.82
CA TRP A 78 8.04 3.68 -1.37
C TRP A 78 8.44 2.26 -0.98
N VAL A 79 7.77 1.23 -1.51
CA VAL A 79 8.11 -0.17 -1.23
C VAL A 79 9.52 -0.49 -1.69
N THR A 80 9.92 -0.06 -2.90
CA THR A 80 11.26 -0.33 -3.44
C THR A 80 12.35 0.36 -2.63
N ALA A 81 12.12 1.58 -2.15
CA ALA A 81 13.09 2.30 -1.32
C ALA A 81 13.28 1.68 0.08
N MET A 82 12.30 0.90 0.55
CA MET A 82 12.39 0.18 1.82
C MET A 82 13.02 -1.22 1.67
N LEU A 83 13.21 -1.73 0.45
CA LEU A 83 13.80 -3.06 0.25
C LEU A 83 15.31 -3.04 0.55
N GLY A 84 15.80 -4.15 1.11
CA GLY A 84 17.21 -4.33 1.47
C GLY A 84 17.47 -4.04 2.94
N GLY A 85 18.74 -3.79 3.27
CA GLY A 85 19.19 -3.65 4.65
C GLY A 85 19.29 -5.00 5.40
N PRO A 86 19.54 -4.96 6.72
CA PRO A 86 19.70 -6.16 7.53
C PRO A 86 18.37 -6.89 7.81
N SER A 87 17.23 -6.21 7.61
CA SER A 87 15.90 -6.74 7.85
C SER A 87 15.25 -7.23 6.55
N ASN A 88 14.78 -8.48 6.54
CA ASN A 88 14.03 -9.05 5.42
C ASN A 88 12.52 -8.81 5.52
N LEU A 89 12.07 -7.92 6.42
CA LEU A 89 10.66 -7.72 6.72
C LEU A 89 9.87 -7.23 5.50
N VAL A 90 10.38 -6.23 4.79
CA VAL A 90 9.73 -5.66 3.60
C VAL A 90 9.56 -6.70 2.51
N GLN A 91 10.58 -7.52 2.23
CA GLN A 91 10.52 -8.60 1.25
C GLN A 91 9.48 -9.65 1.62
N LYS A 92 9.38 -10.01 2.90
CA LYS A 92 8.37 -10.93 3.42
C LYS A 92 6.95 -10.40 3.20
N HIS A 93 6.71 -9.11 3.51
CA HIS A 93 5.41 -8.48 3.30
C HIS A 93 5.07 -8.32 1.81
N LEU A 94 6.05 -8.01 0.97
CA LEU A 94 5.88 -7.94 -0.49
C LEU A 94 5.47 -9.29 -1.08
N SER A 95 6.14 -10.36 -0.65
CA SER A 95 5.80 -11.74 -1.04
C SER A 95 4.39 -12.11 -0.55
N GLY A 96 4.01 -11.68 0.66
CA GLY A 96 2.66 -11.84 1.19
C GLY A 96 1.61 -11.11 0.35
N LEU A 97 1.87 -9.85 -0.02
CA LEU A 97 0.99 -9.05 -0.86
C LEU A 97 0.72 -9.73 -2.21
N PHE A 98 1.77 -10.18 -2.90
CA PHE A 98 1.62 -10.88 -4.18
C PHE A 98 0.81 -12.17 -4.04
N LYS A 99 1.04 -12.96 -2.98
CA LYS A 99 0.22 -14.14 -2.69
C LYS A 99 -1.25 -13.78 -2.45
N SER A 100 -1.53 -12.68 -1.76
CA SER A 100 -2.90 -12.22 -1.48
C SER A 100 -3.64 -11.76 -2.74
N ILE A 101 -2.94 -11.18 -3.72
CA ILE A 101 -3.57 -10.67 -4.95
C ILE A 101 -3.51 -11.66 -6.12
N ALA A 102 -2.74 -12.77 -6.00
CA ALA A 102 -2.48 -13.69 -7.11
C ALA A 102 -3.75 -14.21 -7.81
N SER A 103 -4.82 -14.50 -7.06
CA SER A 103 -6.08 -14.95 -7.65
C SER A 103 -6.73 -13.90 -8.55
N PHE A 104 -6.60 -12.60 -8.23
CA PHE A 104 -7.15 -11.50 -9.01
C PHE A 104 -6.43 -11.27 -10.34
N TYR A 105 -5.22 -11.82 -10.50
CA TYR A 105 -4.42 -11.75 -11.73
C TYR A 105 -4.49 -13.03 -12.58
N HIS A 106 -5.28 -14.03 -12.16
CA HIS A 106 -5.53 -15.20 -13.01
C HIS A 106 -6.29 -14.77 -14.27
N PRO A 107 -5.94 -15.24 -15.49
CA PRO A 107 -6.58 -14.80 -16.74
C PRO A 107 -8.10 -14.96 -16.79
N SER A 108 -8.65 -15.90 -16.01
CA SER A 108 -10.10 -16.11 -15.89
C SER A 108 -10.79 -15.15 -14.92
N ASN A 109 -10.05 -14.43 -14.08
CA ASN A 109 -10.56 -13.53 -13.06
C ASN A 109 -10.40 -12.07 -13.49
N ASN A 110 -10.97 -11.72 -14.65
CA ASN A 110 -11.00 -10.35 -15.13
C ASN A 110 -12.03 -9.53 -14.37
N GLY A 111 -11.70 -8.27 -14.09
CA GLY A 111 -12.60 -7.34 -13.44
C GLY A 111 -12.03 -5.92 -13.39
N ARG A 112 -12.77 -5.02 -12.74
CA ARG A 112 -12.42 -3.60 -12.64
C ARG A 112 -11.05 -3.30 -12.01
N TRP A 113 -10.43 -4.28 -11.35
CA TRP A 113 -9.15 -4.16 -10.65
C TRP A 113 -7.92 -4.32 -11.57
N LEU A 114 -8.12 -4.73 -12.82
CA LEU A 114 -7.06 -4.85 -13.83
C LEU A 114 -7.01 -3.67 -14.81
N VAL A 115 -7.89 -2.68 -14.63
CA VAL A 115 -8.06 -1.50 -15.51
C VAL A 115 -7.36 -0.28 -14.92
#